data_AF-A0A924WTF4-F1
#
_entry.id   AF-A0A924WTF4-F1
#
_cell.length_a   1.000
_cell.length_b   1.000
_cell.length_c   1.000
_cell.angle_alpha   90.00
_cell.angle_beta   90.00
_cell.angle_gamma   90.00
#
_symmetry.space_group_name_H-M   'P 1'
#
loop_
_entity.id
_entity.type
_entity.pdbx_description
1 polymer ?
#
loop_
_entity_poly.entity_id
_entity_poly.type
_entity_poly.pdbx_seq_one_letter_code
_entity_poly.pdbx_strand_id
1 'polypeptide(L)' 'MKKERGLSQKDNLGDRHSYRLLMQSWLSRKCNKIKRNKQLKVWLNTELTTYSMSLHGTRVKSNFVWQ' A
#
# COMPACT_ATOMS: atom_id res chain seq x y z
N MET A 1 14.82 -5.89 -11.35
CA MET A 1 13.63 -6.21 -12.17
C MET A 1 13.33 -5.23 -13.31
N LYS A 2 12.90 -3.97 -13.11
CA LYS A 2 12.72 -3.02 -14.25
C LYS A 2 14.05 -2.72 -14.95
N LYS A 3 15.06 -2.38 -14.15
CA LYS A 3 16.44 -2.15 -14.61
C LYS A 3 17.05 -3.36 -15.32
N GLU A 4 16.78 -4.57 -14.83
CA GLU A 4 17.21 -5.84 -15.45
C GLU A 4 16.47 -6.15 -16.77
N ARG A 5 15.29 -5.57 -16.97
CA ARG A 5 14.48 -5.70 -18.20
C ARG A 5 14.59 -4.46 -19.11
N GLY A 6 15.48 -3.51 -18.80
CA GLY A 6 15.65 -2.26 -19.55
C GLY A 6 14.47 -1.29 -19.49
N LEU A 7 13.51 -1.48 -18.57
CA LEU A 7 12.33 -0.64 -18.43
C LEU A 7 12.63 0.61 -17.60
N SER A 8 12.10 1.76 -18.02
CA SER A 8 12.17 3.00 -17.26
C SER A 8 11.39 2.89 -15.94
N GLN A 9 11.79 3.65 -14.93
CA GLN A 9 11.08 3.67 -13.64
C GLN A 9 9.59 4.01 -13.80
N LYS A 10 9.29 4.87 -14.78
CA LYS A 10 7.94 5.36 -15.13
C LYS A 10 7.11 4.31 -15.87
N ASP A 11 7.74 3.32 -16.50
CA ASP A 11 7.04 2.32 -17.29
C ASP A 11 6.34 1.31 -16.38
N ASN A 12 5.11 0.95 -16.73
CA ASN A 12 4.41 -0.11 -16.03
C ASN A 12 5.11 -1.45 -16.31
N LEU A 13 5.27 -2.27 -15.27
CA LEU A 13 5.75 -3.64 -15.41
C LEU A 13 4.60 -4.51 -15.98
N GLY A 14 4.24 -4.26 -17.25
CA GLY A 14 3.16 -4.92 -17.95
C GLY A 14 3.65 -6.19 -18.62
N ASP A 15 3.65 -7.31 -17.91
CA ASP A 15 3.95 -8.63 -18.48
C ASP A 15 2.70 -9.53 -18.34
N ARG A 16 2.32 -10.23 -19.41
CA ARG A 16 1.18 -11.17 -19.44
C ARG A 16 1.32 -12.23 -18.34
N HIS A 17 2.55 -12.58 -17.93
CA HIS A 17 2.83 -13.55 -16.87
C HIS A 17 3.20 -12.93 -15.52
N SER A 18 2.91 -11.64 -15.29
CA SER A 18 3.15 -10.97 -13.99
C SER A 18 2.48 -11.66 -12.80
N TYR A 19 1.40 -12.43 -13.03
CA TYR A 19 0.77 -13.24 -11.99
C TYR A 19 1.62 -14.45 -11.58
N ARG A 20 2.46 -14.98 -12.49
CA ARG A 20 3.40 -16.08 -12.25
C ARG A 20 4.57 -15.61 -11.38
N LEU A 21 4.96 -14.34 -11.49
CA LEU A 21 6.01 -13.72 -10.65
C LEU A 21 5.65 -13.69 -9.16
N LEU A 22 4.38 -13.47 -8.83
CA LEU A 22 3.89 -13.49 -7.45
C LEU A 22 3.40 -14.87 -7.01
N MET A 23 3.32 -15.83 -7.93
CA MET A 23 2.64 -17.12 -7.76
C MET A 23 1.24 -16.97 -7.12
N GLN A 24 0.54 -15.87 -7.45
CA GLN A 24 -0.76 -15.55 -6.86
C GLN A 24 -1.80 -15.40 -7.96
N SER A 25 -2.94 -16.08 -7.78
CA SER A 25 -4.11 -15.87 -8.64
C SER A 25 -4.64 -14.43 -8.51
N TRP A 26 -5.39 -13.97 -9.52
CA TRP A 26 -6.06 -12.67 -9.46
C TRP A 26 -6.96 -12.52 -8.22
N LEU A 27 -7.68 -13.59 -7.87
CA LEU A 27 -8.56 -13.62 -6.70
C LEU A 27 -7.75 -13.49 -5.41
N SER A 28 -6.65 -14.23 -5.27
CA SER A 28 -5.75 -14.13 -4.11
C SER A 28 -5.24 -12.70 -3.93
N ARG A 29 -4.84 -12.02 -5.01
CA ARG A 29 -4.39 -10.61 -4.92
C ARG A 29 -5.51 -9.66 -4.49
N LYS A 30 -6.74 -9.84 -5.01
CA LYS A 30 -7.92 -9.07 -4.59
C LYS A 30 -8.17 -9.25 -3.10
N CYS A 31 -8.18 -10.50 -2.62
CA CYS A 31 -8.35 -10.82 -1.20
C CYS A 31 -7.22 -10.22 -0.34
N ASN A 32 -5.97 -10.33 -0.77
CA ASN A 32 -4.82 -9.76 -0.06
C ASN A 32 -4.90 -8.22 0.02
N LYS A 33 -5.32 -7.55 -1.05
CA LYS A 33 -5.55 -6.10 -1.05
C LYS A 33 -6.64 -5.71 -0.07
N ILE A 34 -7.75 -6.46 -0.01
CA ILE A 34 -8.83 -6.20 0.95
C ILE A 34 -8.33 -6.39 2.39
N LYS A 35 -7.62 -7.49 2.69
CA LYS A 35 -7.04 -7.76 4.01
C LYS A 35 -6.09 -6.64 4.44
N ARG A 36 -5.16 -6.23 3.56
CA ARG A 36 -4.25 -5.12 3.81
C ARG A 36 -4.99 -3.82 4.11
N ASN A 37 -6.00 -3.47 3.32
CA ASN A 37 -6.76 -2.23 3.54
C ASN A 37 -7.53 -2.24 4.86
N LYS A 38 -8.07 -3.38 5.27
CA LYS A 38 -8.69 -3.52 6.60
C LYS A 38 -7.66 -3.32 7.70
N GLN A 39 -6.49 -3.97 7.59
CA GLN A 39 -5.42 -3.84 8.57
C GLN A 39 -4.93 -2.39 8.70
N LEU A 40 -4.73 -1.68 7.59
CA LEU A 40 -4.32 -0.28 7.59
C LEU A 40 -5.32 0.62 8.32
N LYS A 41 -6.62 0.39 8.14
CA LYS A 41 -7.65 1.14 8.87
C LYS A 41 -7.60 0.86 10.37
N VAL A 42 -7.39 -0.40 10.76
CA VAL A 42 -7.24 -0.77 12.17
C VAL A 42 -6.02 -0.08 12.76
N TRP A 43 -4.86 -0.15 12.11
CA TRP A 43 -3.64 0.51 12.57
C TRP A 43 -3.79 2.02 12.70
N LEU A 44 -4.36 2.68 11.69
CA LEU A 44 -4.62 4.12 11.74
C LEU A 44 -5.54 4.49 12.90
N ASN A 45 -6.63 3.72 13.11
CA ASN A 45 -7.52 3.97 14.23
C ASN A 45 -6.81 3.76 15.57
N THR A 46 -6.03 2.68 15.72
CA THR A 46 -5.28 2.43 16.95
C THR A 46 -4.25 3.53 17.23
N GLU A 47 -3.52 3.96 16.21
CA GLU A 47 -2.53 5.05 16.32
C GLU A 47 -3.20 6.36 16.74
N LEU A 48 -4.31 6.72 16.10
CA LEU A 48 -5.07 7.91 16.46
C LEU A 48 -5.67 7.81 17.87
N THR A 49 -6.16 6.65 18.30
CA THR A 49 -6.72 6.50 19.66
C THR A 49 -5.64 6.56 20.74
N THR A 50 -4.47 5.97 20.50
CA THR A 50 -3.41 5.86 21.51
C THR A 50 -2.54 7.11 21.55
N TYR A 51 -2.20 7.67 20.40
CA TYR A 51 -1.22 8.75 20.29
C TYR A 51 -1.80 10.06 19.77
N SER A 52 -3.09 10.11 19.39
CA SER A 52 -3.72 11.25 18.72
C SER A 52 -3.00 11.69 17.43
N MET A 53 -2.16 10.82 16.88
CA MET A 53 -1.26 11.06 15.75
C MET A 53 -1.08 9.73 15.01
N SER A 54 -0.90 9.78 13.69
CA SER A 54 -0.55 8.60 12.88
C SER A 54 0.79 8.79 12.21
N LEU A 55 1.48 7.70 11.86
CA LEU A 55 2.80 7.76 11.21
C LEU A 55 2.79 8.58 9.90
N HIS A 56 1.64 8.63 9.22
CA HIS A 56 1.48 9.33 7.93
C HIS A 56 0.92 10.74 8.04
N GLY A 57 0.45 11.17 9.22
CA GLY A 57 -0.19 12.47 9.37
C GLY A 57 -0.26 12.91 10.82
N THR A 58 0.21 14.13 11.07
CA THR A 58 0.15 14.78 12.38
C THR A 58 -1.09 15.68 12.45
N ARG A 59 -1.81 15.63 13.57
CA ARG A 59 -2.91 16.55 13.84
C ARG A 59 -2.35 17.78 14.55
N VAL A 60 -2.17 18.88 13.83
CA VAL A 60 -1.74 20.16 14.41
C VAL A 60 -2.93 21.12 14.38
N LYS A 61 -3.35 21.62 15.54
CA LYS A 61 -4.45 22.60 15.69
C LYS A 61 -5.73 22.20 14.94
N SER A 62 -6.23 20.98 15.19
CA SER A 62 -7.46 20.43 14.59
C SER A 62 -7.43 20.15 13.09
N ASN A 63 -6.34 20.48 12.38
CA ASN A 63 -6.17 20.19 10.96
C ASN A 63 -5.18 19.03 10.76
N PHE A 64 -5.49 18.18 9.78
CA PHE A 64 -4.60 17.07 9.38
C PHE A 64 -3.54 17.60 8.43
N VAL A 65 -2.26 17.46 8.80
CA VAL A 65 -1.12 17.74 7.93
C VAL A 65 -0.47 16.41 7.58
N TRP A 66 -0.39 16.13 6.27
CA TRP A 66 0.27 14.95 5.72
C TRP A 66 1.67 15.37 5.25
N GLN A 67 2.73 14.67 5.68
CA GLN A 67 4.12 14.88 5.23
C GLN A 67 4.54 13.81 4.23
#